data_AF-A0A6N7ZNT2-F1
#
_entry.id   AF-A0A6N7ZNT2-F1
#
_cell.length_a   1.000
_cell.length_b   1.000
_cell.length_c   1.000
_cell.angle_alpha   90.00
_cell.angle_beta   90.00
_cell.angle_gamma   90.00
#
_symmetry.space_group_name_H-M   'P 1'
#
loop_
_entity.id
_entity.type
_entity.pdbx_description
1 polymer ?
#
loop_
_entity_poly.entity_id
_entity_poly.type
_entity_poly.pdbx_seq_one_letter_code
_entity_poly.pdbx_strand_id
1 'polypeptide(L)' 'MPRPKLEVADIFRRYGPTWRRANAGHVSLIQLKVMSAIETCRTQALGGHVAACAKCG' A
#
# COMPACT_ATOMS: atom_id res chain seq x y z
N MET A 1 -10.35 6.04 14.35
CA MET A 1 -10.18 7.06 13.28
C MET A 1 -11.09 6.70 12.11
N PRO A 2 -11.84 7.64 11.53
CA PRO A 2 -12.58 7.38 10.30
C PRO A 2 -11.60 7.07 9.15
N ARG A 3 -11.96 6.12 8.30
CA ARG A 3 -11.16 5.71 7.13
C ARG A 3 -10.95 6.91 6.19
N PRO A 4 -9.70 7.19 5.75
CA PRO A 4 -9.44 8.19 4.71
C PRO A 4 -10.26 7.88 3.46
N LYS A 5 -10.78 8.92 2.78
CA LYS A 5 -11.59 8.73 1.56
C LYS A 5 -10.82 8.04 0.42
N LEU A 6 -9.49 8.08 0.45
CA LEU A 6 -8.60 7.49 -0.53
C LEU A 6 -7.36 6.94 0.16
N GLU A 7 -7.01 5.68 -0.11
CA GLU A 7 -5.76 5.06 0.34
C GLU A 7 -4.82 4.73 -0.81
N VAL A 8 -3.53 4.59 -0.53
CA VAL A 8 -2.53 4.13 -1.53
C VAL A 8 -2.91 2.77 -2.12
N ALA A 9 -3.50 1.89 -1.29
CA ALA A 9 -3.98 0.59 -1.75
C ALA A 9 -5.11 0.73 -2.79
N ASP A 10 -5.96 1.77 -2.71
CA ASP A 10 -7.00 2.04 -3.71
C ASP A 10 -6.40 2.46 -5.05
N ILE A 11 -5.31 3.24 -5.02
CA ILE A 11 -4.57 3.65 -6.21
C ILE A 11 -3.95 2.41 -6.88
N PHE A 12 -3.28 1.54 -6.12
CA PHE A 12 -2.69 0.32 -6.66
C PHE A 12 -3.74 -0.66 -7.20
N ARG A 13 -4.86 -0.85 -6.51
CA ARG A 13 -5.96 -1.69 -7.02
C ARG A 13 -6.53 -1.15 -8.33
N ARG A 14 -6.69 0.17 -8.47
CA ARG A 14 -7.29 0.78 -9.66
C ARG A 14 -6.33 0.90 -10.84
N TYR A 15 -5.09 1.32 -10.60
CA TYR A 15 -4.14 1.69 -11.66
C TYR A 15 -2.91 0.77 -11.73
N GLY A 16 -2.62 0.02 -10.67
CA GLY A 16 -1.45 -0.84 -10.55
C GLY A 16 -1.31 -1.89 -11.66
N PRO A 17 -2.38 -2.62 -12.05
CA PRO A 17 -2.29 -3.61 -13.13
C PRO A 17 -1.83 -3.01 -14.46
N THR A 18 -2.40 -1.88 -14.88
CA THR A 18 -2.03 -1.21 -16.13
C THR A 18 -0.62 -0.66 -16.08
N TRP A 19 -0.24 -0.03 -14.97
CA TRP A 19 1.11 0.51 -14.80
C TRP A 19 2.18 -0.59 -14.78
N ARG A 20 1.94 -1.72 -14.09
CA ARG A 20 2.88 -2.85 -14.06
C ARG A 20 3.11 -3.46 -15.45
N ARG A 21 2.06 -3.55 -16.28
CA ARG A 21 2.20 -4.01 -17.67
C ARG A 21 3.02 -3.04 -18.51
N ALA A 22 2.75 -1.74 -18.38
CA ALA A 22 3.47 -0.70 -19.11
C ALA A 22 4.96 -0.60 -18.73
N ASN A 23 5.32 -1.04 -17.52
CA ASN A 23 6.69 -0.98 -17.00
C ASN A 23 7.33 -2.37 -16.83
N ALA A 24 6.84 -3.38 -17.56
CA ALA A 24 7.40 -4.73 -17.49
C ALA A 24 8.91 -4.73 -17.80
N GLY A 25 9.70 -5.38 -16.94
CA GLY A 25 11.17 -5.39 -17.05
C GLY A 25 11.89 -4.19 -16.42
N HIS A 26 11.17 -3.10 -16.12
CA HIS A 26 11.75 -1.91 -15.48
C HIS A 26 11.45 -1.85 -13.98
N VAL A 27 10.56 -2.72 -13.49
CA VAL A 27 10.18 -2.81 -12.08
C VAL A 27 10.88 -4.00 -11.44
N SER A 28 11.62 -3.74 -10.37
CA SER A 28 12.31 -4.78 -9.61
C SER A 28 11.31 -5.70 -8.90
N LEU A 29 11.74 -6.93 -8.61
CA LEU A 29 10.95 -7.89 -7.83
C LEU A 29 10.58 -7.34 -6.44
N ILE A 30 11.46 -6.56 -5.82
CA ILE A 30 11.20 -5.93 -4.50
C ILE A 30 10.05 -4.93 -4.61
N GLN A 31 10.05 -4.06 -5.63
CA GLN A 31 8.96 -3.11 -5.83
C GLN A 31 7.62 -3.83 -6.07
N LEU A 32 7.61 -4.90 -6.87
CA LEU A 32 6.41 -5.72 -7.07
C LEU A 32 5.89 -6.32 -5.75
N LYS A 33 6.79 -6.84 -4.91
CA LYS A 33 6.43 -7.37 -3.58
C LYS A 33 5.84 -6.29 -2.68
N VAL A 34 6.41 -5.08 -2.67
CA VAL A 34 5.89 -3.95 -1.88
C VAL A 34 4.49 -3.55 -2.37
N MET A 35 4.26 -3.47 -3.68
CA MET A 35 2.94 -3.17 -4.23
C MET A 35 1.91 -4.22 -3.81
N SER A 36 2.22 -5.51 -3.94
CA SER A 36 1.33 -6.60 -3.52
C SER A 36 1.07 -6.56 -2.00
N ALA A 37 2.10 -6.27 -1.19
CA ALA A 37 1.94 -6.10 0.24
C ALA A 37 0.97 -4.95 0.56
N ILE A 38 1.08 -3.81 -0.12
CA ILE A 38 0.17 -2.66 0.08
C ILE A 38 -1.26 -2.99 -0.39
N GLU A 39 -1.43 -3.69 -1.52
CA GLU A 39 -2.74 -4.10 -2.03
C GLU A 39 -3.46 -5.08 -1.08
N THR A 40 -2.71 -5.98 -0.43
CA THR A 40 -3.19 -7.03 0.47
C THR A 40 -3.25 -6.61 1.94
N CYS A 41 -2.46 -5.63 2.35
CA CYS A 41 -2.36 -5.26 3.74
C CYS A 41 -3.70 -4.66 4.22
N ARG A 42 -4.22 -5.22 5.31
CA ARG A 42 -5.39 -4.70 6.02
C ARG A 42 -4.98 -3.64 7.05
N THR A 43 -3.94 -2.83 6.80
CA THR A 43 -3.41 -1.87 7.79
C THR A 43 -4.50 -0.96 8.35
N GLN A 44 -5.52 -0.65 7.55
CA GLN A 44 -6.66 0.14 7.97
C GLN A 44 -7.57 -0.56 9.01
N ALA A 45 -7.63 -1.90 9.03
CA ALA A 45 -8.34 -2.67 10.05
C ALA A 45 -7.53 -2.88 11.34
N LEU A 46 -6.19 -2.75 11.28
CA LEU A 46 -5.27 -2.94 12.41
C LEU A 46 -4.62 -1.63 12.91
N GLY A 47 -4.96 -0.47 12.32
CA GLY A 47 -4.62 0.85 12.88
C GLY A 47 -3.40 1.56 12.31
N GLY A 48 -2.96 1.26 11.08
CA GLY A 48 -1.77 1.92 10.51
C GLY A 48 -0.49 1.48 11.21
N HIS A 49 0.66 1.59 10.53
CA HIS A 49 1.94 1.46 11.25
C HIS A 49 2.12 2.73 12.07
N VAL A 50 1.88 2.66 13.38
CA VAL A 50 2.23 3.76 14.29
C VAL A 50 3.67 3.56 14.69
N ALA A 51 4.56 4.44 14.23
CA ALA A 51 6.00 4.39 14.56
C ALA A 51 6.31 4.95 15.97
N ALA A 52 5.28 5.30 16.73
CA ALA A 52 5.39 5.91 18.05
C ALA A 52 4.29 5.38 18.97
N CYS A 53 4.59 5.24 20.25
CA CYS A 53 3.63 4.86 21.25
C CYS A 53 2.63 6.01 21.47
N ALA A 54 1.32 5.74 21.34
CA ALA A 54 0.28 6.74 21.61
C ALA A 54 0.26 7.24 23.08
N LYS A 55 0.96 6.55 23.99
CA LYS A 55 1.09 6.94 25.41
C LYS A 55 2.39 7.66 25.75
N CYS A 56 3.50 7.39 25.06
CA CYS A 56 4.80 7.90 25.49
C CYS A 56 5.76 8.31 24.36
N GLY A 57 5.37 8.14 23.09
CA GLY A 57 6.26 8.38 21.94
C GLY A 57 7.26 7.25 21.77
#